data_AF-A0A965UPE5-F1
#
_entry.id   AF-A0A965UPE5-F1
#
_cell.length_a   1.000
_cell.length_b   1.000
_cell.length_c   1.000
_cell.angle_alpha   90.00
_cell.angle_beta   90.00
_cell.angle_gamma   90.00
#
_symmetry.space_group_name_H-M   'P 1'
#
loop_
_entity.id
_entity.type
_entity.pdbx_description
1 polymer ?
#
loop_
_entity_poly.entity_id
_entity_poly.type
_entity_poly.pdbx_seq_one_letter_code
_entity_poly.pdbx_strand_id
1 'polypeptide(L)'
;MLTKQQMIVAGLVGAALIAAVVEFAPRGAAPVPAPAALSLRGKFIGPSAAEDAAAFAGLCRGIRQALISDGTKSAARITTGVHVEDLRIASAEGRFLPRSFSLDQPHVAAAAGQYLNRTVGDSGGPLTPEAKAMWAEAFLELAKAAEEAVR
;
A
#
# COMPACT_ATOMS: atom_id res chain seq x y z
N MET A 1 1.84 61.35 -2.06
CA MET A 1 0.37 61.24 -1.95
C MET A 1 -0.12 60.34 -3.07
N LEU A 2 -0.37 59.05 -2.80
CA LEU A 2 -0.91 58.12 -3.79
C LEU A 2 -2.42 58.33 -3.93
N THR A 3 -2.89 58.51 -5.16
CA THR A 3 -4.29 58.79 -5.50
C THR A 3 -5.16 57.55 -5.30
N LYS A 4 -6.42 57.73 -4.88
CA LYS A 4 -7.38 56.65 -4.53
C LYS A 4 -7.50 55.51 -5.56
N GLN A 5 -7.21 55.76 -6.84
CA GLN A 5 -7.19 54.73 -7.89
C GLN A 5 -6.05 53.70 -7.75
N GLN A 6 -4.90 54.08 -7.19
CA GLN A 6 -3.75 53.16 -7.02
C GLN A 6 -3.93 52.17 -5.86
N MET A 7 -4.81 52.46 -4.90
CA MET A 7 -5.15 51.51 -3.82
C MET A 7 -6.10 50.40 -4.26
N ILE A 8 -6.96 50.64 -5.26
CA ILE A 8 -7.93 49.64 -5.75
C ILE A 8 -7.23 48.57 -6.60
N VAL A 9 -6.26 48.98 -7.44
CA VAL A 9 -5.48 48.04 -8.27
C VAL A 9 -4.55 47.16 -7.41
N ALA A 10 -3.94 47.72 -6.36
CA ALA A 10 -3.10 46.96 -5.43
C ALA A 10 -3.90 45.92 -4.63
N GLY A 11 -5.15 46.21 -4.27
CA GLY A 11 -6.04 45.26 -3.58
C GLY A 11 -6.46 44.08 -4.45
N LEU A 12 -6.68 44.29 -5.75
CA LEU A 12 -7.09 43.24 -6.69
C LEU A 12 -5.97 42.27 -7.04
N VAL A 13 -4.72 42.74 -7.18
CA VAL A 13 -3.55 41.86 -7.43
C VAL A 13 -3.21 41.03 -6.18
N GLY A 14 -3.34 41.61 -4.99
CA GLY A 14 -3.15 40.88 -3.72
C GLY A 14 -4.20 39.78 -3.49
N ALA A 15 -5.47 40.05 -3.81
CA ALA A 15 -6.55 39.05 -3.66
C ALA A 15 -6.42 37.88 -4.65
N ALA A 16 -5.99 38.15 -5.90
CA ALA A 16 -5.78 37.09 -6.90
C ALA A 16 -4.60 36.17 -6.55
N LEU A 17 -3.53 36.70 -5.96
CA LEU A 17 -2.38 35.90 -5.51
C LEU A 17 -2.72 35.04 -4.27
N ILE A 18 -3.55 35.52 -3.36
CA ILE A 18 -3.98 34.74 -2.18
C ILE A 18 -4.93 33.61 -2.59
N ALA A 19 -5.84 33.85 -3.54
CA ALA A 19 -6.73 32.81 -4.06
C ALA A 19 -5.96 31.67 -4.74
N ALA A 20 -4.93 31.98 -5.54
CA ALA A 20 -4.09 30.98 -6.19
C ALA A 20 -3.27 30.13 -5.20
N VAL A 21 -2.83 30.70 -4.08
CA VAL A 21 -2.08 29.97 -3.04
C VAL A 21 -2.99 29.01 -2.27
N VAL A 22 -4.27 29.33 -2.07
CA VAL A 22 -5.23 28.42 -1.40
C VAL A 22 -5.60 27.23 -2.29
N GLU A 23 -5.63 27.41 -3.62
CA GLU A 23 -5.96 26.34 -4.56
C GLU A 23 -4.79 25.38 -4.83
N PHE A 24 -3.54 25.86 -4.69
CA PHE A 24 -2.32 25.06 -4.82
C PHE A 24 -1.66 24.65 -3.49
N ALA A 25 -2.22 25.07 -2.34
CA ALA A 25 -1.77 24.56 -1.06
C ALA A 25 -2.06 23.05 -1.01
N PRO A 26 -1.06 22.18 -0.77
CA PRO A 26 -1.33 20.78 -0.51
C PRO A 26 -2.30 20.75 0.66
N ARG A 27 -3.52 20.25 0.41
CA ARG A 27 -4.52 20.02 1.45
C ARG A 27 -3.80 19.22 2.53
N GLY A 28 -3.50 19.87 3.65
CA GLY A 28 -2.91 19.19 4.80
C GLY A 28 -3.77 17.97 5.06
N ALA A 29 -3.15 16.80 4.98
CA ALA A 29 -3.87 15.55 5.13
C ALA A 29 -4.69 15.66 6.41
N ALA A 30 -6.02 15.57 6.29
CA ALA A 30 -6.85 15.30 7.45
C ALA A 30 -6.23 14.11 8.18
N PRO A 31 -6.16 14.10 9.53
CA PRO A 31 -5.62 12.95 10.25
C PRO A 31 -6.35 11.71 9.74
N VAL A 32 -5.61 10.88 9.01
CA VAL A 32 -6.13 9.64 8.44
C VAL A 32 -6.56 8.81 9.65
N PRO A 33 -7.85 8.47 9.82
CA PRO A 33 -8.24 7.57 10.89
C PRO A 33 -7.38 6.32 10.78
N ALA A 34 -6.71 5.95 11.88
CA ALA A 34 -5.82 4.80 11.89
C ALA A 34 -6.55 3.63 11.23
N PRO A 35 -5.99 3.01 10.17
CA PRO A 35 -6.69 1.96 9.46
C PRO A 35 -7.05 0.89 10.47
N ALA A 36 -8.34 0.50 10.50
CA ALA A 36 -8.79 -0.61 11.33
C ALA A 36 -7.83 -1.79 11.11
N ALA A 37 -7.31 -2.34 12.22
CA ALA A 37 -6.32 -3.40 12.18
C ALA A 37 -6.80 -4.52 11.25
N LEU A 38 -5.94 -4.93 10.32
CA LEU A 38 -6.25 -6.03 9.41
C LEU A 38 -6.52 -7.29 10.22
N SER A 39 -7.68 -7.90 10.03
CA SER A 39 -8.00 -9.20 10.63
C SER A 39 -8.37 -10.22 9.56
N LEU A 40 -7.68 -11.36 9.60
CA LEU A 40 -7.96 -12.52 8.75
C LEU A 40 -8.66 -13.66 9.53
N ARG A 41 -9.07 -13.41 10.78
CA ARG A 41 -9.78 -14.39 11.62
C ARG A 41 -11.05 -14.87 10.93
N GLY A 42 -11.19 -16.20 10.83
CA GLY A 42 -12.33 -16.85 10.19
C GLY A 42 -12.39 -16.70 8.65
N LYS A 43 -11.35 -16.15 8.01
CA LYS A 43 -11.30 -16.03 6.54
C LYS A 43 -10.61 -17.21 5.87
N PHE A 44 -9.69 -17.88 6.56
CA PHE A 44 -9.14 -19.15 6.11
C PHE A 44 -10.20 -20.23 6.31
N ILE A 45 -10.48 -21.02 5.27
CA ILE A 45 -11.56 -22.00 5.23
C ILE A 45 -11.04 -23.37 4.80
N GLY A 46 -11.83 -24.40 5.09
CA GLY A 46 -11.52 -25.78 4.70
C GLY A 46 -10.49 -26.47 5.59
N PRO A 47 -10.22 -27.76 5.30
CA PRO A 47 -9.34 -28.58 6.14
C PRO A 47 -7.87 -28.14 6.12
N SER A 48 -7.43 -27.44 5.07
CA SER A 48 -6.08 -26.90 4.93
C SER A 48 -5.92 -25.48 5.50
N ALA A 49 -6.95 -24.90 6.13
CA ALA A 49 -6.95 -23.50 6.58
C ALA A 49 -5.70 -23.11 7.39
N ALA A 50 -5.29 -23.97 8.33
CA ALA A 50 -4.10 -23.73 9.16
C ALA A 50 -2.80 -23.76 8.35
N GLU A 51 -2.66 -24.72 7.43
CA GLU A 51 -1.49 -24.84 6.57
C GLU A 51 -1.42 -23.68 5.57
N ASP A 52 -2.54 -23.33 4.94
CA ASP A 52 -2.63 -22.24 3.98
C ASP A 52 -2.33 -20.90 4.67
N ALA A 53 -2.74 -20.70 5.93
CA ALA A 53 -2.39 -19.52 6.72
C ALA A 53 -0.90 -19.42 7.00
N ALA A 54 -0.27 -20.52 7.44
CA ALA A 54 1.18 -20.55 7.67
C ALA A 54 1.97 -20.33 6.36
N ALA A 55 1.53 -20.93 5.25
CA ALA A 55 2.11 -20.74 3.93
C ALA A 55 1.98 -19.28 3.46
N PHE A 56 0.80 -18.68 3.60
CA PHE A 56 0.55 -17.28 3.25
C PHE A 56 1.39 -16.32 4.10
N ALA A 57 1.51 -16.57 5.41
CA ALA A 57 2.37 -15.78 6.29
C ALA A 57 3.84 -15.84 5.87
N GLY A 58 4.34 -17.04 5.54
CA GLY A 58 5.69 -17.25 5.01
C GLY A 58 5.93 -16.51 3.70
N LEU A 59 4.99 -16.58 2.76
CA LEU A 59 5.03 -15.85 1.49
C LEU A 59 5.12 -14.35 1.71
N CYS A 60 4.27 -13.77 2.55
CA CYS A 60 4.26 -12.34 2.85
C CYS A 60 5.60 -11.88 3.45
N ARG A 61 6.20 -12.67 4.36
CA ARG A 61 7.54 -12.38 4.89
C ARG A 61 8.62 -12.45 3.81
N GLY A 62 8.54 -13.42 2.91
CA GLY A 62 9.47 -13.54 1.78
C GLY A 62 9.44 -12.30 0.88
N ILE A 63 8.25 -11.82 0.53
CA ILE A 63 8.07 -10.60 -0.27
C ILE A 63 8.62 -9.38 0.46
N ARG A 64 8.29 -9.21 1.75
CA ARG A 64 8.87 -8.15 2.59
C ARG A 64 10.40 -8.17 2.53
N GLN A 65 11.02 -9.34 2.71
CA GLN A 65 12.47 -9.46 2.70
C GLN A 65 13.06 -9.13 1.33
N ALA A 66 12.39 -9.51 0.24
CA ALA A 66 12.78 -9.16 -1.12
C ALA A 66 12.75 -7.64 -1.33
N LEU A 67 11.72 -6.94 -0.86
CA LEU A 67 11.60 -5.48 -0.94
C LEU A 67 12.71 -4.76 -0.15
N ILE A 68 12.96 -5.19 1.09
CA ILE A 68 14.02 -4.63 1.94
C ILE A 68 15.39 -4.86 1.29
N SER A 69 15.66 -6.08 0.81
CA SER A 69 16.93 -6.40 0.16
C SER A 69 17.12 -5.69 -1.18
N ASP A 70 16.06 -5.44 -1.94
CA ASP A 70 16.14 -4.71 -3.20
C ASP A 70 16.34 -3.21 -2.99
N GLY A 71 15.78 -2.66 -1.91
CA GLY A 71 15.94 -1.25 -1.53
C GLY A 71 17.37 -0.83 -1.19
N THR A 72 18.27 -1.77 -0.86
CA THR A 72 19.68 -1.48 -0.53
C THR A 72 20.63 -1.60 -1.72
N LYS A 73 20.13 -1.99 -2.90
CA LYS A 73 20.95 -2.17 -4.10
C LYS A 73 21.13 -0.86 -4.86
N SER A 74 22.32 -0.65 -5.43
CA SER A 74 22.60 0.49 -6.31
C SER A 74 21.74 0.49 -7.58
N ALA A 75 21.38 -0.71 -8.07
CA ALA A 75 20.43 -0.92 -9.14
C ALA A 75 19.27 -1.77 -8.63
N ALA A 76 18.20 -1.10 -8.21
CA ALA A 76 17.00 -1.76 -7.73
C ALA A 76 16.22 -2.44 -8.87
N ARG A 77 15.72 -3.65 -8.64
CA ARG A 77 14.93 -4.40 -9.64
C ARG A 77 13.43 -4.13 -9.49
N ILE A 78 12.97 -3.90 -8.27
CA ILE A 78 11.57 -3.59 -7.99
C ILE A 78 11.42 -2.08 -8.05
N THR A 79 11.02 -1.53 -9.20
CA THR A 79 11.02 -0.08 -9.45
C THR A 79 9.62 0.49 -9.58
N THR A 80 8.60 -0.35 -9.72
CA THR A 80 7.18 0.01 -9.81
C THR A 80 6.39 -0.99 -8.97
N GLY A 81 5.15 -0.67 -8.61
CA GLY A 81 4.37 -1.65 -7.86
C GLY A 81 3.73 -2.72 -8.75
N VAL A 82 3.76 -2.57 -10.08
CA VAL A 82 3.57 -3.71 -11.00
C VAL A 82 4.59 -4.80 -10.71
N HIS A 83 5.88 -4.46 -10.50
CA HIS A 83 6.89 -5.47 -10.14
C HIS A 83 6.59 -6.12 -8.78
N VAL A 84 5.91 -5.42 -7.87
CA VAL A 84 5.48 -5.99 -6.59
C VAL A 84 4.32 -6.95 -6.79
N GLU A 85 3.37 -6.61 -7.66
CA GLU A 85 2.27 -7.49 -8.03
C GLU A 85 2.77 -8.75 -8.77
N ASP A 86 3.70 -8.61 -9.72
CA ASP A 86 4.34 -9.74 -10.40
C ASP A 86 5.06 -10.65 -9.39
N LEU A 87 5.79 -10.06 -8.44
CA LEU A 87 6.45 -10.80 -7.37
C LEU A 87 5.42 -11.56 -6.50
N ARG A 88 4.28 -10.94 -6.20
CA ARG A 88 3.20 -11.55 -5.41
C ARG A 88 2.58 -12.74 -6.13
N ILE A 89 2.27 -12.58 -7.42
CA ILE A 89 1.73 -13.64 -8.28
C ILE A 89 2.72 -14.79 -8.38
N ALA A 90 3.98 -14.51 -8.76
CA ALA A 90 5.01 -15.53 -8.90
C ALA A 90 5.29 -16.28 -7.58
N SER A 91 5.27 -15.58 -6.44
CA SER A 91 5.44 -16.21 -5.13
C SER A 91 4.27 -17.12 -4.77
N ALA A 92 3.04 -16.70 -5.10
CA ALA A 92 1.84 -17.49 -4.83
C ALA A 92 1.80 -18.75 -5.71
N GLU A 93 2.09 -18.61 -7.01
CA GLU A 93 2.20 -19.75 -7.92
C GLU A 93 3.26 -20.74 -7.46
N GLY A 94 4.46 -20.25 -7.13
CA GLY A 94 5.56 -21.11 -6.66
C GLY A 94 5.25 -21.83 -5.34
N ARG A 95 4.37 -21.28 -4.50
CA ARG A 95 4.03 -21.89 -3.20
C ARG A 95 2.82 -22.82 -3.26
N PHE A 96 1.79 -22.47 -4.05
CA PHE A 96 0.48 -23.13 -3.97
C PHE A 96 0.18 -24.06 -5.14
N LEU A 97 0.92 -24.00 -6.25
CA LEU A 97 0.70 -24.90 -7.37
C LEU A 97 0.82 -26.39 -6.95
N PRO A 98 -0.02 -27.27 -7.54
CA PRO A 98 -0.96 -27.00 -8.64
C PRO A 98 -2.28 -26.35 -8.22
N ARG A 99 -2.49 -26.07 -6.93
CA ARG A 99 -3.68 -25.38 -6.42
C ARG A 99 -3.55 -23.86 -6.59
N SER A 100 -4.68 -23.16 -6.71
CA SER A 100 -4.71 -21.71 -6.68
C SER A 100 -5.15 -21.23 -5.30
N PHE A 101 -4.25 -20.55 -4.58
CA PHE A 101 -4.58 -19.96 -3.28
C PHE A 101 -5.82 -19.08 -3.31
N SER A 102 -5.98 -18.29 -4.38
CA SER A 102 -7.12 -17.38 -4.52
C SER A 102 -8.45 -18.10 -4.74
N LEU A 103 -8.43 -19.33 -5.28
CA LEU A 103 -9.61 -20.17 -5.42
C LEU A 103 -9.92 -20.93 -4.12
N ASP A 104 -8.89 -21.39 -3.42
CA ASP A 104 -9.05 -22.17 -2.20
C ASP A 104 -9.35 -21.29 -0.98
N GLN A 105 -8.80 -20.08 -0.95
CA GLN A 105 -8.90 -19.10 0.15
C GLN A 105 -9.40 -17.72 -0.36
N PRO A 106 -10.57 -17.65 -1.03
CA PRO A 106 -11.02 -16.44 -1.72
C PRO A 106 -11.27 -15.27 -0.77
N HIS A 107 -11.74 -15.53 0.46
CA HIS A 107 -11.98 -14.49 1.47
C HIS A 107 -10.67 -13.86 1.97
N VAL A 108 -9.59 -14.64 2.04
CA VAL A 108 -8.26 -14.12 2.39
C VAL A 108 -7.71 -13.30 1.25
N ALA A 109 -7.76 -13.81 0.02
CA ALA A 109 -7.30 -13.10 -1.16
C ALA A 109 -8.00 -11.74 -1.34
N ALA A 110 -9.33 -11.70 -1.18
CA ALA A 110 -10.11 -10.47 -1.25
C ALA A 110 -9.75 -9.49 -0.12
N ALA A 111 -9.63 -9.95 1.12
CA ALA A 111 -9.27 -9.09 2.25
C ALA A 111 -7.85 -8.53 2.13
N ALA A 112 -6.90 -9.37 1.68
CA ALA A 112 -5.52 -8.95 1.43
C ALA A 112 -5.44 -7.91 0.31
N GLY A 113 -6.14 -8.13 -0.82
CA GLY A 113 -6.19 -7.17 -1.92
C GLY A 113 -6.79 -5.83 -1.49
N GLN A 114 -7.93 -5.84 -0.79
CA GLN A 114 -8.53 -4.61 -0.26
C GLN A 114 -7.59 -3.87 0.71
N TYR A 115 -6.89 -4.61 1.57
CA TYR A 115 -5.92 -4.04 2.50
C TYR A 115 -4.75 -3.39 1.76
N LEU A 116 -4.17 -4.05 0.76
CA LEU A 116 -3.06 -3.50 -0.03
C LEU A 116 -3.51 -2.27 -0.81
N ASN A 117 -4.64 -2.34 -1.53
CA ASN A 117 -5.13 -1.19 -2.30
C ASN A 117 -5.38 0.03 -1.39
N ARG A 118 -5.92 -0.18 -0.19
CA ARG A 118 -6.12 0.91 0.79
C ARG A 118 -4.82 1.45 1.38
N THR A 119 -3.84 0.59 1.63
CA THR A 119 -2.62 0.95 2.40
C THR A 119 -1.53 1.53 1.53
N VAL A 120 -1.34 0.96 0.33
CA VAL A 120 -0.22 1.27 -0.56
C VAL A 120 -0.66 1.69 -1.97
N GLY A 121 -1.96 1.60 -2.28
CA GLY A 121 -2.54 2.11 -3.52
C GLY A 121 -2.31 1.25 -4.76
N ASP A 122 -2.83 1.75 -5.88
CA ASP A 122 -2.73 1.12 -7.19
C ASP A 122 -1.44 1.56 -7.90
N SER A 123 -0.71 0.60 -8.44
CA SER A 123 0.72 0.71 -8.63
C SER A 123 1.19 0.99 -10.05
N GLY A 124 0.77 2.12 -10.63
CA GLY A 124 1.26 2.54 -11.96
C GLY A 124 2.60 3.30 -11.95
N GLY A 125 3.02 3.85 -10.80
CA GLY A 125 4.13 4.79 -10.71
C GLY A 125 5.46 4.20 -10.23
N PRO A 126 6.56 4.97 -10.33
CA PRO A 126 7.84 4.63 -9.72
C PRO A 126 7.72 4.44 -8.20
N LEU A 127 8.43 3.45 -7.68
CA LEU A 127 8.42 3.08 -6.27
C LEU A 127 9.61 3.74 -5.57
N THR A 128 9.35 4.79 -4.80
CA THR A 128 10.38 5.46 -3.97
C THR A 128 10.84 4.53 -2.83
N PRO A 129 11.98 4.81 -2.18
CA PRO A 129 12.41 4.06 -1.00
C PRO A 129 11.35 4.03 0.11
N GLU A 130 10.66 5.14 0.34
CA GLU A 130 9.59 5.26 1.34
C GLU A 130 8.40 4.39 0.96
N ALA A 131 7.99 4.40 -0.31
CA ALA A 131 6.94 3.53 -0.80
C ALA A 131 7.34 2.05 -0.64
N LYS A 132 8.60 1.68 -0.88
CA LYS A 132 9.08 0.29 -0.66
C LYS A 132 8.95 -0.12 0.80
N ALA A 133 9.29 0.78 1.71
CA ALA A 133 9.13 0.55 3.15
C ALA A 133 7.64 0.36 3.52
N MET A 134 6.74 1.18 2.97
CA MET A 134 5.29 1.02 3.19
C MET A 134 4.79 -0.34 2.68
N TRP A 135 5.21 -0.78 1.50
CA TRP A 135 4.89 -2.11 0.97
C TRP A 135 5.45 -3.23 1.87
N ALA A 136 6.70 -3.11 2.30
CA ALA A 136 7.33 -4.07 3.19
C ALA A 136 6.58 -4.23 4.52
N GLU A 137 6.14 -3.11 5.12
CA GLU A 137 5.33 -3.13 6.34
C GLU A 137 3.91 -3.63 6.10
N ALA A 138 3.28 -3.32 4.97
CA ALA A 138 1.99 -3.87 4.62
C ALA A 138 2.02 -5.41 4.52
N PHE A 139 3.07 -5.98 3.91
CA PHE A 139 3.28 -7.43 3.90
C PHE A 139 3.59 -8.01 5.28
N LEU A 140 4.27 -7.27 6.16
CA LEU A 140 4.47 -7.71 7.55
C LEU A 140 3.13 -7.86 8.28
N GLU A 141 2.25 -6.88 8.15
CA GLU A 141 0.93 -6.89 8.78
C GLU A 141 0.05 -8.02 8.24
N LEU A 142 0.09 -8.28 6.92
CA LEU A 142 -0.57 -9.45 6.32
C LEU A 142 -0.05 -10.77 6.91
N ALA A 143 1.27 -10.89 7.10
CA ALA A 143 1.86 -12.10 7.68
C ALA A 143 1.41 -12.31 9.13
N LYS A 144 1.44 -11.27 9.97
CA LYS A 144 0.96 -11.32 11.36
C LYS A 144 -0.51 -11.70 11.43
N ALA A 145 -1.36 -11.03 10.64
CA ALA A 145 -2.79 -11.28 10.62
C ALA A 145 -3.13 -12.73 10.20
N ALA A 146 -2.33 -13.32 9.32
CA ALA A 146 -2.52 -14.71 8.90
C ALA A 146 -2.16 -15.71 10.01
N GLU A 147 -1.08 -15.47 10.75
CA GLU A 147 -0.73 -16.31 11.90
C GLU A 147 -1.74 -16.21 13.04
N GLU A 148 -2.26 -15.00 13.30
CA GLU A 148 -3.29 -14.76 14.30
C GLU A 148 -4.66 -15.34 13.91
N ALA A 149 -4.89 -15.61 12.63
CA ALA A 149 -6.14 -16.17 12.15
C ALA A 149 -6.34 -17.63 12.59
N VAL A 150 -5.25 -18.33 12.92
CA VAL A 150 -5.22 -19.77 13.22
C VAL A 150 -4.74 -20.07 14.64
N ARG A 151 -4.61 -19.03 15.47
CA ARG A 151 -4.34 -19.11 16.91
C ARG A 151 -5.61 -18.81 17.72
#